data_AF-A0AAW1XM85-F1
#
_entry.id   AF-A0AAW1XM85-F1
#
_cell.length_a   1.000
_cell.length_b   1.000
_cell.length_c   1.000
_cell.angle_alpha   90.00
_cell.angle_beta   90.00
_cell.angle_gamma   90.00
#
_symmetry.space_group_name_H-M   'P 1'
#
loop_
_entity.id
_entity.type
_entity.pdbx_description
1 polymer ?
#
loop_
_entity_poly.entity_id
_entity_poly.type
_entity_poly.pdbx_seq_one_letter_code
_entity_poly.pdbx_strand_id
1 'polypeptide(L)'
;MDRCFLELQVDGEEAYQTFQRVIENANVIMATYEDPLLGDVMVYPEKGTVAFSAGLHGWAFTLTNFAKMYAEKFKVDEAKMMERLWGENFFDPATKKWTSKNTGAPSCKRGFVQFVTSPSSRLSPPA
;
A
#
# COMPACT_ATOMS: atom_id res chain seq x y z
N MET A 1 -5.09 11.67 5.48
CA MET A 1 -5.63 10.32 5.73
C MET A 1 -6.75 10.30 6.76
N ASP A 2 -6.66 11.10 7.83
CA ASP A 2 -7.67 11.14 8.91
C ASP A 2 -9.10 11.37 8.40
N ARG A 3 -9.30 12.34 7.49
CA ARG A 3 -10.63 12.58 6.88
C ARG A 3 -11.17 11.40 6.06
N CYS A 4 -10.34 10.70 5.29
CA CYS A 4 -10.82 9.60 4.43
C CYS A 4 -11.25 8.38 5.23
N PHE A 5 -10.52 8.04 6.29
CA PHE A 5 -10.76 6.80 7.05
C PHE A 5 -11.70 6.97 8.25
N LEU A 6 -11.78 8.17 8.84
CA LEU A 6 -12.60 8.41 10.04
C LEU A 6 -13.86 9.24 9.77
N GLU A 7 -13.81 10.20 8.84
CA GLU A 7 -14.95 11.10 8.57
C GLU A 7 -15.79 10.67 7.36
N LEU A 8 -15.15 10.24 6.26
CA LEU A 8 -15.84 10.03 4.98
C LEU A 8 -16.24 8.57 4.68
N GLN A 9 -15.87 7.58 5.50
CA GLN A 9 -16.05 6.15 5.19
C GLN A 9 -15.69 5.81 3.72
N VAL A 10 -14.62 6.44 3.21
CA VAL A 10 -14.22 6.27 1.80
C VAL A 10 -13.90 4.80 1.57
N ASP A 11 -14.39 4.25 0.46
CA ASP A 11 -14.06 2.88 0.09
C ASP A 11 -12.54 2.72 -0.04
N GLY A 12 -12.01 1.61 0.47
CA GLY A 12 -10.56 1.39 0.53
C GLY A 12 -9.92 1.41 -0.86
N GLU A 13 -10.63 0.97 -1.89
CA GLU A 13 -10.14 1.04 -3.28
C GLU A 13 -10.10 2.48 -3.79
N GLU A 14 -11.12 3.29 -3.51
CA GLU A 14 -11.13 4.71 -3.90
C GLU A 14 -9.99 5.50 -3.23
N ALA A 15 -9.72 5.21 -1.95
CA ALA A 15 -8.58 5.78 -1.23
C ALA A 15 -7.24 5.35 -1.87
N TYR A 16 -7.09 4.06 -2.19
CA TYR A 16 -5.90 3.55 -2.88
C TYR A 16 -5.68 4.22 -4.23
N GLN A 17 -6.71 4.33 -5.06
CA GLN A 17 -6.64 4.98 -6.38
C GLN A 17 -6.21 6.45 -6.27
N THR A 18 -6.69 7.14 -5.23
CA THR A 18 -6.26 8.51 -4.93
C THR A 18 -4.78 8.57 -4.57
N PHE A 19 -4.30 7.68 -3.69
CA PHE A 19 -2.89 7.62 -3.33
C PHE A 19 -2.00 7.30 -4.54
N GLN A 20 -2.39 6.32 -5.34
CA GLN A 20 -1.68 5.95 -6.57
C GLN A 20 -1.55 7.15 -7.51
N ARG A 21 -2.63 7.89 -7.75
CA ARG A 21 -2.60 9.09 -8.59
C ARG A 21 -1.66 10.18 -8.06
N VAL A 22 -1.63 10.38 -6.74
CA VAL A 22 -0.73 11.36 -6.11
C VAL A 22 0.74 10.97 -6.31
N ILE A 23 1.06 9.69 -6.11
CA ILE A 23 2.41 9.15 -6.29
C ILE A 23 2.83 9.24 -7.77
N GLU A 24 1.93 8.89 -8.70
CA GLU A 24 2.18 8.99 -10.14
C GLU A 24 2.44 10.44 -10.58
N ASN A 25 1.64 11.39 -10.09
CA ASN A 25 1.87 12.81 -10.36
C ASN A 25 3.23 13.31 -9.84
N ALA A 26 3.67 12.84 -8.67
CA ALA A 26 5.00 13.16 -8.15
C ALA A 26 6.10 12.58 -9.05
N ASN A 27 5.95 11.33 -9.50
CA ASN A 27 6.88 10.69 -10.41
C ASN A 27 6.96 11.39 -11.77
N VAL A 28 5.84 11.88 -12.32
CA VAL A 28 5.83 12.68 -13.56
C VAL A 28 6.66 13.95 -13.40
N ILE A 29 6.55 14.64 -12.26
CA ILE A 29 7.36 15.84 -11.99
C ILE A 29 8.85 15.47 -11.89
N MET A 30 9.19 14.44 -11.14
CA MET A 30 10.59 14.00 -10.98
C MET A 30 11.21 13.57 -12.31
N ALA A 31 10.46 12.83 -13.15
CA ALA A 31 10.89 12.42 -14.48
C ALA A 31 11.12 13.61 -15.43
N THR A 32 10.42 14.73 -15.23
CA THR A 32 10.62 15.95 -16.06
C THR A 32 11.98 16.61 -15.80
N TYR A 33 12.57 16.40 -14.62
CA TYR A 33 13.84 17.00 -14.19
C TYR A 33 14.91 15.94 -13.89
N GLU A 34 14.85 14.80 -14.58
CA GLU A 34 15.82 13.71 -14.41
C GLU A 34 17.24 14.17 -14.80
N ASP A 35 18.21 13.85 -13.95
CA ASP A 35 19.63 14.00 -14.24
C ASP A 35 20.27 12.61 -14.37
N PRO A 36 20.87 12.25 -15.53
CA PRO A 36 21.52 10.95 -15.72
C PRO A 36 22.57 10.60 -14.67
N LEU A 37 23.18 11.59 -14.00
CA LEU A 37 24.17 11.37 -12.95
C LEU A 37 23.54 10.89 -11.63
N LEU A 38 22.25 11.14 -11.41
CA LEU A 38 21.54 10.77 -10.18
C LEU A 38 20.85 9.39 -10.27
N GLY A 39 20.61 8.88 -11.48
CA GLY A 39 19.90 7.63 -11.71
C GLY A 39 18.40 7.73 -11.40
N ASP A 40 17.77 6.60 -11.03
CA ASP A 40 16.33 6.54 -10.73
C ASP A 40 16.01 7.22 -9.38
N VAL A 41 15.45 8.43 -9.46
CA VAL A 41 15.02 9.24 -8.30
C VAL A 41 13.51 9.18 -8.04
N MET A 42 12.77 8.33 -8.77
CA MET A 42 11.33 8.18 -8.57
C MET A 42 11.00 7.46 -7.26
N VAL A 43 9.75 7.63 -6.81
CA VAL A 43 9.25 7.02 -5.58
C VAL A 43 8.28 5.88 -5.86
N TYR A 44 8.41 4.85 -5.04
CA TYR A 44 7.77 3.54 -5.15
C TYR A 44 7.40 3.03 -3.76
N PRO A 45 6.11 2.91 -3.42
CA PRO A 45 5.67 2.36 -2.14
C PRO A 45 6.18 0.95 -1.89
N GLU A 46 6.20 0.10 -2.92
CA GLU A 46 6.69 -1.28 -2.88
C GLU A 46 8.21 -1.39 -2.70
N LYS A 47 8.96 -0.29 -2.89
CA LYS A 47 10.38 -0.20 -2.53
C LYS A 47 10.61 0.51 -1.19
N GLY A 48 9.54 0.85 -0.46
CA GLY A 48 9.61 1.51 0.84
C GLY A 48 10.00 3.00 0.80
N THR A 49 9.96 3.65 -0.37
CA THR A 49 10.35 5.07 -0.54
C THR A 49 9.17 6.04 -0.34
N VAL A 50 7.98 5.51 -0.02
CA VAL A 50 6.78 6.31 0.25
C VAL A 50 6.25 5.97 1.65
N ALA A 51 5.97 7.02 2.42
CA ALA A 51 5.31 6.93 3.71
C ALA A 51 3.89 7.53 3.63
N PHE A 52 2.97 6.89 4.33
CA PHE A 52 1.58 7.27 4.46
C PHE A 52 1.37 7.82 5.87
N SER A 53 0.92 9.07 5.99
CA SER A 53 0.78 9.71 7.29
C SER A 53 -0.52 10.49 7.45
N ALA A 54 -0.88 10.70 8.71
CA ALA A 54 -2.04 11.44 9.10
C ALA A 54 -1.68 12.31 10.32
N GLY A 55 -1.34 13.57 10.03
CA GLY A 55 -0.70 14.47 10.99
C GLY A 55 -1.58 14.85 12.17
N LEU A 56 -2.92 14.82 12.04
CA LEU A 56 -3.82 15.19 13.13
C LEU A 56 -3.82 14.13 14.23
N HIS A 57 -3.72 12.86 13.85
CA HIS A 57 -3.69 11.73 14.78
C HIS A 57 -2.28 11.18 15.03
N GLY A 58 -1.25 11.84 14.51
CA GLY A 58 0.15 11.57 14.84
C GLY A 58 0.67 10.21 14.41
N TRP A 59 0.06 9.55 13.42
CA TRP A 59 0.51 8.26 12.93
C TRP A 59 1.07 8.35 11.50
N ALA A 60 2.03 7.49 11.22
CA ALA A 60 2.60 7.28 9.90
C ALA A 60 3.03 5.83 9.74
N PHE A 61 3.04 5.33 8.52
CA PHE A 61 3.56 4.00 8.20
C PHE A 61 4.16 3.98 6.79
N THR A 62 5.04 3.02 6.56
CA THR A 62 5.45 2.58 5.22
C THR A 62 4.89 1.18 4.98
N LEU A 63 4.92 0.69 3.74
CA LEU A 63 4.52 -0.69 3.46
C LEU A 63 5.42 -1.71 4.17
N THR A 64 6.67 -1.35 4.45
CA THR A 64 7.64 -2.17 5.21
C THR A 64 7.12 -2.58 6.57
N ASN A 65 6.41 -1.69 7.28
CA ASN A 65 5.83 -2.00 8.58
C ASN A 65 4.86 -3.19 8.50
N PHE A 66 4.01 -3.22 7.47
CA PHE A 66 3.04 -4.29 7.25
C PHE A 66 3.67 -5.52 6.59
N ALA A 67 4.64 -5.31 5.69
CA ALA A 67 5.35 -6.39 5.02
C ALA A 67 6.01 -7.32 6.05
N LYS A 68 6.71 -6.77 7.05
CA LYS A 68 7.31 -7.55 8.15
C LYS A 68 6.30 -8.39 8.91
N MET A 69 5.24 -7.75 9.39
CA MET A 69 4.20 -8.39 10.19
C MET A 69 3.52 -9.54 9.43
N TYR A 70 3.22 -9.34 8.13
CA TYR A 70 2.54 -10.35 7.33
C TYR A 70 3.50 -11.39 6.73
N ALA A 71 4.76 -11.05 6.49
CA ALA A 71 5.79 -11.99 6.05
C ALA A 71 5.95 -13.12 7.08
N GLU A 72 6.05 -12.78 8.36
CA GLU A 72 6.10 -13.77 9.45
C GLU A 72 4.83 -14.62 9.51
N LYS A 73 3.66 -13.98 9.41
CA LYS A 73 2.35 -14.65 9.51
C LYS A 73 2.09 -15.63 8.36
N PHE A 74 2.44 -15.24 7.14
CA PHE A 74 2.24 -16.06 5.93
C PHE A 74 3.44 -16.95 5.60
N LYS A 75 4.55 -16.83 6.35
CA LYS A 75 5.83 -17.50 6.08
C LYS A 75 6.32 -17.25 4.66
N VAL A 76 6.25 -16.00 4.24
CA VAL A 76 6.74 -15.53 2.93
C VAL A 76 7.87 -14.54 3.15
N ASP A 77 8.70 -14.36 2.14
CA ASP A 77 9.75 -13.35 2.15
C ASP A 77 9.17 -11.93 2.27
N GLU A 78 9.84 -11.07 3.06
CA GLU A 78 9.40 -9.68 3.31
C GLU A 78 9.35 -8.87 2.01
N ALA A 79 10.36 -8.97 1.15
CA ALA A 79 10.39 -8.22 -0.10
C ALA A 79 9.25 -8.66 -1.03
N LYS A 80 8.99 -9.97 -1.13
CA LYS A 80 7.83 -10.49 -1.86
C LYS A 80 6.50 -10.02 -1.27
N MET A 81 6.41 -9.89 0.05
CA MET A 81 5.21 -9.36 0.70
C MET A 81 5.05 -7.87 0.39
N MET A 82 6.14 -7.10 0.39
CA MET A 82 6.13 -5.67 0.07
C MET A 82 5.61 -5.41 -1.35
N GLU A 83 6.10 -6.16 -2.34
CA GLU A 83 5.58 -6.11 -3.72
C GLU A 83 4.08 -6.37 -3.80
N ARG A 84 3.59 -7.34 -3.01
CA ARG A 84 2.17 -7.73 -2.98
C ARG A 84 1.25 -6.70 -2.31
N LEU A 85 1.80 -5.82 -1.48
CA LEU A 85 1.02 -4.80 -0.75
C LEU A 85 0.72 -3.57 -1.60
N TRP A 86 1.25 -3.46 -2.82
CA TRP A 86 1.00 -2.35 -3.73
C TRP A 86 0.74 -2.83 -5.16
N GLY A 87 0.22 -1.94 -6.01
CA GLY A 87 -0.06 -2.24 -7.41
C GLY A 87 -1.25 -3.18 -7.61
N GLU A 88 -1.30 -3.79 -8.79
CA GLU A 88 -2.33 -4.76 -9.21
C GLU A 88 -2.09 -6.13 -8.58
N ASN A 89 -2.08 -6.18 -7.25
CA ASN A 89 -1.96 -7.41 -6.46
C ASN A 89 -3.22 -7.59 -5.63
N PHE A 90 -3.90 -8.71 -5.81
CA PHE A 90 -5.14 -9.03 -5.10
C PHE A 90 -4.99 -10.36 -4.37
N PHE A 91 -5.58 -10.46 -3.19
CA PHE A 91 -5.56 -11.67 -2.39
C PHE A 91 -6.99 -12.17 -2.17
N ASP A 92 -7.19 -13.46 -2.35
CA ASP A 92 -8.45 -14.12 -2.01
C ASP A 92 -8.29 -14.94 -0.72
N PRO A 93 -8.95 -14.56 0.40
CA PRO A 93 -8.93 -15.31 1.65
C PRO A 93 -9.41 -16.75 1.52
N ALA A 94 -10.34 -17.03 0.59
CA ALA A 94 -10.94 -18.35 0.45
C ALA A 94 -9.94 -19.35 -0.13
N THR A 95 -9.24 -18.95 -1.20
CA THR A 95 -8.23 -19.79 -1.84
C THR A 95 -6.81 -19.59 -1.28
N LYS A 96 -6.60 -18.53 -0.49
CA LYS A 96 -5.29 -18.06 0.01
C LYS A 96 -4.28 -17.82 -1.11
N LYS A 97 -4.76 -17.41 -2.29
CA LYS A 97 -3.94 -17.17 -3.48
C LYS A 97 -3.85 -15.69 -3.79
N TRP A 98 -2.70 -15.31 -4.33
CA TRP A 98 -2.47 -14.01 -4.94
C TRP A 98 -2.78 -14.07 -6.44
N THR A 99 -3.34 -13.01 -6.98
CA THR A 99 -3.61 -12.84 -8.40
C THR A 99 -3.28 -11.41 -8.82
N SER A 100 -2.82 -11.24 -10.05
CA SER A 100 -2.58 -9.92 -10.64
C SER A 100 -3.80 -9.34 -11.37
N LYS A 101 -4.93 -10.05 -11.29
CA LYS A 101 -6.19 -9.65 -11.92
C LYS A 101 -7.24 -9.42 -10.87
N ASN A 102 -7.92 -8.28 -10.95
CA ASN A 102 -9.15 -8.06 -10.23
C ASN A 102 -10.20 -9.06 -10.74
N THR A 103 -10.62 -9.98 -9.89
CA THR A 103 -11.61 -11.02 -10.23
C THR A 103 -13.05 -10.52 -10.11
N GLY A 104 -13.27 -9.31 -9.58
CA GLY A 104 -14.59 -8.78 -9.24
C GLY A 104 -15.28 -9.51 -8.08
N ALA A 105 -14.65 -10.55 -7.53
CA ALA A 105 -15.18 -11.28 -6.38
C ALA A 105 -15.10 -10.39 -5.13
N PRO A 106 -16.19 -10.24 -4.35
CA PRO A 106 -16.18 -9.41 -3.13
C PRO A 106 -15.13 -9.82 -2.09
N SER A 107 -14.71 -11.09 -2.10
CA SER A 107 -13.66 -11.62 -1.22
C SER A 107 -12.25 -11.28 -1.70
N CYS A 108 -12.05 -11.04 -2.99
CA CYS A 108 -10.74 -10.82 -3.59
C CYS A 108 -10.46 -9.32 -3.65
N LYS A 109 -9.73 -8.82 -2.65
CA LYS A 109 -9.42 -7.39 -2.52
C LYS A 109 -7.96 -7.14 -2.83
N ARG A 110 -7.65 -5.92 -3.24
CA ARG A 110 -6.27 -5.46 -3.45
C ARG A 110 -5.49 -5.61 -2.14
N GLY A 111 -4.22 -6.02 -2.23
CA GLY A 111 -3.35 -6.27 -1.10
C GLY A 111 -3.30 -5.09 -0.14
N PHE A 112 -3.11 -3.87 -0.66
CA PHE A 112 -3.16 -2.65 0.13
C PHE A 112 -4.48 -2.52 0.92
N VAL A 113 -5.61 -2.65 0.24
CA VAL A 113 -6.94 -2.49 0.84
C VAL A 113 -7.15 -3.54 1.94
N GLN A 114 -6.82 -4.79 1.66
CA GLN A 114 -7.05 -5.89 2.56
C GLN A 114 -6.12 -5.88 3.78
N PHE A 115 -4.83 -5.57 3.61
CA PHE A 115 -3.83 -5.74 4.67
C PHE A 115 -3.41 -4.43 5.34
N VAL A 116 -3.64 -3.28 4.71
CA VAL A 116 -3.23 -1.97 5.25
C VAL A 116 -4.45 -1.17 5.70
N THR A 117 -5.51 -1.11 4.89
CA THR A 117 -6.68 -0.28 5.19
C THR A 117 -7.75 -0.95 6.06
N SER A 118 -7.63 -2.26 6.31
CA SER A 118 -8.63 -2.98 7.13
C SER A 118 -8.51 -2.60 8.62
N PRO A 119 -9.62 -2.47 9.37
CA PRO A 119 -9.58 -2.04 10.78
C PRO A 119 -8.70 -2.92 11.67
N SER A 120 -8.57 -4.21 11.38
CA SER A 120 -7.76 -5.17 12.13
C SER A 120 -6.25 -4.95 12.00
N SER A 121 -5.76 -4.32 10.93
CA SER A 121 -4.33 -4.03 10.75
C SER A 121 -3.89 -2.75 11.48
N ARG A 122 -4.82 -1.83 11.81
CA ARG A 122 -4.55 -0.59 12.55
C ARG A 122 -4.41 -0.79 14.06
N LEU A 123 -5.00 -1.85 14.61
CA LEU A 123 -5.04 -2.12 16.06
C LEU A 123 -3.78 -2.82 16.60
N SER A 124 -2.87 -3.26 15.74
CA SER A 124 -1.55 -3.75 16.15
C SER A 124 -0.45 -2.89 15.53
N PRO A 125 -0.16 -1.70 16.09
CA PRO A 125 1.06 -1.00 15.69
C PRO A 125 2.26 -1.92 15.98
N PRO A 126 3.25 -2.02 15.08
CA PRO A 126 4.49 -2.67 15.41
C PRO A 126 5.10 -1.93 16.60
N ALA A 127 5.32 -2.66 17.69
CA ALA A 127 6.01 -2.18 18.88
C ALA A 127 7.47 -1.80 18.56
#